data_AF-A0A1Q3S574-F1
#
_entry.id   AF-A0A1Q3S574-F1
#
_cell.length_a   1.000
_cell.length_b   1.000
_cell.length_c   1.000
_cell.angle_alpha   90.00
_cell.angle_beta   90.00
_cell.angle_gamma   90.00
#
_symmetry.space_group_name_H-M   'P 1'
#
loop_
_entity.id
_entity.type
_entity.pdbx_description
1 polymer ?
#
loop_
_entity_poly.entity_id
_entity_poly.type
_entity_poly.pdbx_seq_one_letter_code
_entity_poly.pdbx_strand_id
1 'polypeptide(L)'
;MKFKFRLAYYLFGLLIGSMFLTFFLKEKKAEFCYLPNCRVLKDLRSKPISYSAETTAKFNEKWVSMDDIKKTLEYGDVDFSKSNKPLDKGKLYIVEGKNANNENITVSIVNYSDKVIVKDVKKE
;
A
#
# COMPACT_ATOMS: atom_id res chain seq x y z
N MET A 1 -35.92 -12.67 -32.60
CA MET A 1 -35.95 -12.66 -31.11
C MET A 1 -36.16 -11.22 -30.60
N LYS A 2 -36.93 -11.02 -29.52
CA LYS A 2 -37.08 -9.70 -28.89
C LYS A 2 -35.76 -9.28 -28.22
N PHE A 3 -35.45 -7.98 -28.19
CA PHE A 3 -34.21 -7.43 -27.60
C PHE A 3 -33.94 -7.96 -26.18
N LYS A 4 -34.98 -8.08 -25.36
CA LYS A 4 -34.89 -8.60 -23.98
C LYS A 4 -34.24 -9.98 -23.90
N PHE A 5 -34.59 -10.89 -24.81
CA PHE A 5 -34.01 -12.24 -24.83
C PHE A 5 -32.55 -12.21 -25.26
N ARG A 6 -32.21 -11.39 -26.27
CA ARG A 6 -30.82 -11.20 -26.70
C ARG A 6 -29.96 -10.64 -25.57
N LEU A 7 -30.45 -9.62 -24.86
CA LEU A 7 -29.77 -9.03 -23.72
C LEU A 7 -29.58 -10.05 -22.58
N ALA A 8 -30.60 -10.87 -22.30
CA ALA A 8 -30.52 -11.93 -21.29
C ALA A 8 -29.41 -12.96 -21.60
N TYR A 9 -29.32 -13.43 -22.86
CA TYR A 9 -28.25 -14.34 -23.27
C TYR A 9 -26.85 -13.72 -23.15
N TYR A 10 -26.69 -12.44 -23.51
CA TYR A 10 -25.41 -11.74 -23.32
C TYR A 10 -25.01 -11.60 -21.85
N LEU A 11 -25.95 -11.20 -20.99
CA LEU A 11 -25.69 -11.05 -19.55
C LEU A 11 -25.40 -12.39 -18.88
N PHE A 12 -26.07 -13.47 -19.31
CA PHE A 12 -25.79 -14.81 -18.82
C PHE A 12 -24.37 -15.27 -19.19
N GLY A 13 -23.95 -15.08 -20.44
CA GLY A 13 -22.58 -15.35 -20.86
C GLY A 13 -21.55 -14.49 -20.12
N LEU A 14 -21.84 -13.21 -19.91
CA LEU A 14 -20.99 -12.30 -19.13
C LEU A 14 -20.86 -12.76 -17.67
N LEU A 15 -21.94 -13.23 -17.06
CA LEU A 15 -21.93 -13.72 -15.68
C LEU A 15 -21.03 -14.95 -15.55
N ILE A 16 -21.17 -15.93 -16.43
CA ILE A 16 -20.31 -17.12 -16.45
C ILE A 16 -18.85 -16.73 -16.69
N GLY A 17 -18.58 -15.86 -17.67
CA GLY A 17 -17.24 -15.36 -17.95
C GLY A 17 -16.61 -14.62 -16.78
N SER A 18 -17.41 -13.78 -16.09
CA SER A 18 -16.97 -13.04 -14.90
C SER A 18 -16.64 -13.99 -13.74
N MET A 19 -17.47 -15.02 -13.51
CA MET A 19 -17.15 -16.06 -12.51
C MET A 19 -15.82 -16.73 -12.83
N PHE A 20 -15.60 -17.20 -14.06
CA PHE A 20 -14.33 -17.81 -14.45
C PHE A 20 -13.13 -16.86 -14.27
N LEU A 21 -13.28 -15.61 -14.71
CA LEU A 21 -12.22 -14.60 -14.60
C LEU A 21 -11.85 -14.31 -13.14
N THR A 22 -12.84 -14.19 -12.24
CA THR A 22 -12.58 -13.92 -10.82
C THR A 22 -11.82 -15.07 -10.15
N PHE A 23 -12.13 -16.33 -10.44
CA PHE A 23 -11.34 -17.47 -9.96
C PHE A 23 -9.89 -17.41 -10.45
N PHE A 24 -9.68 -17.15 -11.75
CA PHE A 24 -8.35 -17.06 -12.32
C PHE A 24 -7.50 -15.92 -11.71
N LEU A 25 -8.11 -14.75 -11.51
CA LEU A 25 -7.45 -13.59 -10.91
C LEU A 25 -7.12 -13.82 -9.42
N LYS A 26 -8.00 -14.51 -8.69
CA LYS A 26 -7.79 -14.86 -7.28
C LYS A 26 -6.59 -15.78 -7.11
N GLU A 27 -6.46 -16.82 -7.92
CA GLU A 27 -5.29 -17.72 -7.90
C GLU A 27 -3.98 -16.98 -8.22
N LYS A 28 -4.03 -16.00 -9.14
CA LYS A 28 -2.87 -15.15 -9.44
C LYS A 28 -2.56 -14.08 -8.38
N LYS A 29 -3.35 -14.00 -7.30
CA LYS A 29 -3.26 -12.93 -6.28
C LYS A 29 -3.21 -11.55 -6.94
N ALA A 30 -4.01 -11.35 -7.99
CA ALA A 30 -4.00 -10.13 -8.77
C ALA A 30 -4.56 -8.96 -7.94
N GLU A 31 -3.72 -7.96 -7.69
CA GLU A 31 -4.11 -6.73 -7.00
C GLU A 31 -4.21 -5.56 -7.97
N PHE A 32 -5.38 -4.93 -7.98
CA PHE A 32 -5.70 -3.79 -8.85
C PHE A 32 -5.47 -2.45 -8.15
N CYS A 33 -4.21 -2.05 -7.96
CA CYS A 33 -3.84 -0.74 -7.42
C CYS A 33 -3.82 0.36 -8.50
N TYR A 34 -4.99 0.88 -8.87
CA TYR A 34 -5.09 1.97 -9.85
C TYR A 34 -4.92 3.35 -9.24
N LEU A 35 -5.36 3.55 -7.98
CA LEU A 35 -5.32 4.84 -7.31
C LEU A 35 -3.89 5.21 -6.85
N PRO A 36 -3.54 6.51 -6.82
CA PRO A 36 -2.21 6.97 -6.44
C PRO A 36 -1.72 6.43 -5.09
N ASN A 37 -2.56 6.44 -4.06
CA ASN A 37 -2.20 5.94 -2.72
C ASN A 37 -1.80 4.45 -2.77
N CYS A 38 -2.68 3.59 -3.28
CA CYS A 38 -2.43 2.15 -3.43
C CYS A 38 -1.17 1.85 -4.25
N ARG A 39 -0.91 2.63 -5.32
CA ARG A 39 0.27 2.46 -6.16
C ARG A 39 1.56 2.74 -5.40
N VAL A 40 1.61 3.82 -4.63
CA VAL A 40 2.79 4.16 -3.82
C VAL A 40 3.01 3.12 -2.73
N LEU A 41 1.96 2.80 -1.96
CA LEU A 41 2.03 1.79 -0.91
C LEU A 41 2.49 0.42 -1.43
N LYS A 42 1.97 0.00 -2.59
CA LYS A 42 2.40 -1.24 -3.25
C LYS A 42 3.85 -1.18 -3.69
N ASP A 43 4.30 -0.08 -4.29
CA ASP A 43 5.71 0.11 -4.67
C ASP A 43 6.63 0.01 -3.45
N LEU A 44 6.27 0.66 -2.34
CA LEU A 44 7.03 0.61 -1.08
C LEU A 44 7.09 -0.82 -0.50
N ARG A 45 5.98 -1.56 -0.51
CA ARG A 45 5.91 -2.94 0.00
C ARG A 45 6.61 -3.96 -0.90
N SER A 46 6.74 -3.67 -2.19
CA SER A 46 7.35 -4.60 -3.16
C SER A 46 8.88 -4.71 -3.06
N LYS A 47 9.51 -3.81 -2.30
CA LYS A 47 10.98 -3.70 -2.18
C LYS A 47 11.44 -4.13 -0.78
N PRO A 48 12.69 -4.60 -0.64
CA PRO A 48 13.30 -4.85 0.66
C PRO A 48 13.30 -3.59 1.54
N ILE A 49 12.78 -3.72 2.76
CA ILE A 49 12.69 -2.65 3.75
C ILE A 49 13.90 -2.71 4.67
N SER A 50 14.53 -1.58 4.89
CA SER A 50 15.61 -1.36 5.87
C SER A 50 15.24 -0.22 6.81
N TYR A 51 15.78 -0.24 8.03
CA TYR A 51 15.45 0.72 9.08
C TYR A 51 16.67 1.59 9.40
N SER A 52 16.45 2.89 9.56
CA SER A 52 17.49 3.82 10.04
C SER A 52 17.83 3.57 11.51
N ALA A 53 18.95 4.13 11.97
CA ALA A 53 19.31 4.14 13.38
C ALA A 53 18.23 4.85 14.24
N GLU A 54 17.65 5.94 13.74
CA GLU A 54 16.56 6.67 14.41
C GLU A 54 15.32 5.81 14.59
N THR A 55 14.90 5.10 13.54
CA THR A 55 13.74 4.20 13.60
C THR A 55 14.01 3.02 14.54
N THR A 56 15.24 2.50 14.52
CA THR A 56 15.65 1.41 15.42
C THR A 56 15.64 1.86 16.89
N ALA A 57 16.05 3.09 17.18
CA ALA A 57 15.93 3.67 18.52
C ALA A 57 14.47 3.74 18.98
N LYS A 58 13.54 4.12 18.09
CA LYS A 58 12.11 4.21 18.39
C LYS A 58 11.45 2.85 18.64
N PHE A 59 11.92 1.79 18.01
CA PHE A 59 11.47 0.43 18.36
C PHE A 59 11.84 0.06 19.81
N ASN A 60 12.95 0.56 20.34
CA ASN A 60 13.34 0.30 21.74
C ASN A 60 12.42 1.00 22.75
N GLU A 61 11.72 2.06 22.34
CA GLU A 61 10.72 2.76 23.15
C GLU A 61 9.37 2.00 23.24
N LYS A 62 9.22 0.89 22.50
CA LYS A 62 8.08 -0.06 22.54
C LYS A 62 6.69 0.49 22.19
N TRP A 63 6.56 1.75 21.75
CA TRP A 63 5.29 2.30 21.28
C TRP A 63 5.02 2.08 19.78
N VAL A 64 6.06 1.69 19.03
CA VAL A 64 5.98 1.32 17.62
C VAL A 64 6.71 0.01 17.38
N SER A 65 6.14 -0.85 16.54
CA SER A 65 6.71 -2.13 16.12
C SER A 65 6.89 -2.22 14.60
N MET A 66 7.62 -3.23 14.14
CA MET A 66 7.72 -3.54 12.71
C MET A 66 6.35 -3.91 12.10
N ASP A 67 5.44 -4.48 12.88
CA ASP A 67 4.09 -4.83 12.41
C ASP A 67 3.24 -3.57 12.17
N ASP A 68 3.37 -2.56 13.03
CA ASP A 68 2.68 -1.27 12.87
C ASP A 68 3.12 -0.56 11.58
N ILE A 69 4.42 -0.61 11.26
CA ILE A 69 4.93 -0.05 10.01
C ILE A 69 4.41 -0.83 8.80
N LYS A 70 4.37 -2.17 8.88
CA LYS A 70 3.82 -3.00 7.80
C LYS A 70 2.34 -2.70 7.55
N LYS A 71 1.55 -2.57 8.62
CA LYS A 71 0.14 -2.18 8.54
C LYS A 71 -0.03 -0.77 7.99
N THR A 72 0.83 0.17 8.39
CA THR A 72 0.83 1.53 7.85
C THR A 72 1.14 1.54 6.35
N LEU A 73 2.07 0.69 5.91
CA LEU A 73 2.38 0.52 4.48
C LEU A 73 1.29 -0.22 3.69
N GLU A 74 0.36 -0.89 4.36
CA GLU A 74 -0.72 -1.63 3.71
C GLU A 74 -2.04 -0.85 3.68
N TYR A 75 -2.38 -0.17 4.77
CA TYR A 75 -3.68 0.50 4.96
C TYR A 75 -3.58 2.00 5.23
N GLY A 76 -2.37 2.56 5.28
CA GLY A 76 -2.15 3.98 5.55
C GLY A 76 -2.56 4.89 4.40
N ASP A 77 -2.42 6.19 4.63
CA ASP A 77 -2.61 7.23 3.62
C ASP A 77 -1.32 7.97 3.35
N VAL A 78 -1.02 8.22 2.08
CA VAL A 78 0.18 8.94 1.66
C VAL A 78 -0.15 10.42 1.60
N ASP A 79 0.52 11.23 2.42
CA ASP A 79 0.43 12.68 2.32
C ASP A 79 1.23 13.16 1.08
N PHE A 80 0.56 13.23 -0.06
CA PHE A 80 1.13 13.68 -1.33
C PHE A 80 1.63 15.14 -1.29
N SER A 81 1.14 15.96 -0.36
CA SER A 81 1.56 17.35 -0.20
C SER A 81 2.98 17.45 0.37
N LYS A 82 3.34 16.48 1.23
CA LYS A 82 4.68 16.40 1.83
C LYS A 82 5.59 15.35 1.17
N SER A 83 5.04 14.50 0.30
CA SER A 83 5.72 13.39 -0.38
C SER A 83 6.24 13.72 -1.79
N ASN A 84 6.89 12.73 -2.43
CA ASN A 84 7.50 12.79 -3.77
C ASN A 84 8.59 13.87 -3.90
N LYS A 85 9.29 14.16 -2.80
CA LYS A 85 10.43 15.10 -2.78
C LYS A 85 11.73 14.34 -3.01
N PRO A 86 12.64 14.84 -3.86
CA PRO A 86 13.94 14.20 -4.04
C PRO A 86 14.76 14.31 -2.74
N LEU A 87 15.29 13.19 -2.27
CA LEU A 87 16.11 13.11 -1.06
C LEU A 87 17.14 12.00 -1.23
N ASP A 88 18.43 12.31 -1.05
CA ASP A 88 19.53 11.33 -1.05
C ASP A 88 19.55 10.37 -2.26
N LYS A 89 19.25 10.89 -3.47
CA LYS A 89 19.09 10.12 -4.72
C LYS A 89 17.84 9.20 -4.77
N GLY A 90 17.02 9.21 -3.74
CA GLY A 90 15.70 8.59 -3.69
C GLY A 90 14.58 9.63 -3.63
N LYS A 91 13.37 9.17 -3.29
CA LYS A 91 12.18 10.00 -3.09
C LYS A 91 11.62 9.83 -1.68
N LEU A 92 11.37 10.94 -0.99
CA LEU A 92 10.73 10.95 0.31
C LEU A 92 9.22 10.80 0.18
N TYR A 93 8.65 9.89 0.96
CA TYR A 93 7.23 9.69 1.15
C TYR A 93 6.88 9.75 2.63
N ILE A 94 5.76 10.38 2.94
CA ILE A 94 5.18 10.47 4.27
C ILE A 94 3.88 9.66 4.24
N VAL A 95 3.80 8.66 5.10
CA VAL A 95 2.63 7.77 5.21
C VAL A 95 2.05 7.91 6.61
N GLU A 96 0.80 8.30 6.67
CA GLU A 96 0.02 8.39 7.90
C GLU A 96 -0.67 7.04 8.16
N GLY A 97 -0.60 6.58 9.39
CA GLY A 97 -1.15 5.30 9.80
C GLY A 97 -1.46 5.28 11.29
N LYS A 98 -1.69 4.07 11.81
CA LYS A 98 -1.98 3.86 13.23
C LYS A 98 -1.15 2.73 13.79
N ASN A 99 -0.76 2.86 15.05
CA ASN A 99 -0.14 1.76 15.80
C ASN A 99 -1.20 0.80 16.37
N ALA A 100 -0.73 -0.28 16.99
CA ALA A 100 -1.57 -1.25 17.69
C ALA A 100 -2.47 -0.64 18.78
N ASN A 101 -2.09 0.51 19.35
CA ASN A 101 -2.86 1.26 20.33
C ASN A 101 -3.85 2.26 19.70
N ASN A 102 -4.02 2.22 18.38
CA ASN A 102 -4.88 3.12 17.60
C ASN A 102 -4.48 4.61 17.68
N GLU A 103 -3.20 4.88 17.98
CA GLU A 103 -2.61 6.21 17.98
C GLU A 103 -2.12 6.56 16.57
N ASN A 104 -2.32 7.81 16.16
CA ASN A 104 -1.87 8.29 14.85
C ASN A 104 -0.34 8.34 14.82
N ILE A 105 0.23 7.72 13.79
CA ILE A 105 1.66 7.72 13.53
C ILE A 105 1.94 8.19 12.11
N THR A 106 3.04 8.91 11.95
CA THR A 106 3.55 9.35 10.66
C THR A 106 4.87 8.66 10.39
N VAL A 107 4.95 7.91 9.30
CA VAL A 107 6.16 7.17 8.88
C VAL A 107 6.80 7.91 7.71
N SER A 108 8.05 8.33 7.90
CA SER A 108 8.88 8.97 6.86
C SER A 108 9.74 7.93 6.18
N ILE A 109 9.59 7.80 4.87
CA ILE A 109 10.15 6.71 4.08
C ILE A 109 10.91 7.26 2.88
N VAL A 110 12.12 6.76 2.65
CA VAL A 110 12.90 7.07 1.45
C VAL A 110 12.82 5.87 0.50
N ASN A 111 12.24 6.11 -0.67
CA ASN A 111 12.03 5.12 -1.71
C ASN A 111 13.15 5.21 -2.76
N TYR A 112 13.89 4.12 -2.92
CA TYR A 112 14.90 3.93 -3.97
C TYR A 112 14.38 2.99 -5.05
N SER A 113 15.16 2.78 -6.11
CA SER A 113 14.82 1.83 -7.17
C SER A 113 14.81 0.38 -6.68
N ASP A 114 15.73 0.03 -5.79
CA ASP A 114 16.03 -1.35 -5.35
C ASP A 114 15.62 -1.63 -3.91
N LYS A 115 15.46 -0.61 -3.07
CA LYS A 115 15.17 -0.74 -1.64
C LYS A 115 14.35 0.41 -1.08
N VAL A 116 13.85 0.22 0.14
CA VAL A 116 13.14 1.23 0.90
C VAL A 116 13.81 1.40 2.27
N ILE A 117 14.00 2.65 2.68
CA ILE A 117 14.56 2.98 3.99
C ILE A 117 13.51 3.71 4.80
N VAL A 118 13.10 3.15 5.94
CA VAL A 118 12.29 3.89 6.91
C VAL A 118 13.23 4.82 7.67
N LYS A 119 13.07 6.11 7.44
CA LYS A 119 13.96 7.14 7.99
C LYS A 119 13.55 7.50 9.42
N ASP A 120 12.26 7.73 9.64
CA ASP A 120 11.77 8.15 10.95
C ASP A 120 10.29 7.77 11.15
N VAL A 121 9.87 7.63 12.41
CA VAL A 121 8.46 7.43 12.81
C VAL A 121 8.09 8.43 13.88
N LYS A 122 7.06 9.25 13.66
CA LYS A 122 6.60 10.24 14.64
C LYS A 122 5.20 9.89 15.12
N LYS A 123 4.96 10.12 16.41
CA LYS A 123 3.62 10.15 16.98
C LYS A 123 3.06 11.57 16.81
N GLU A 124 1.80 11.69 16.41
CA GLU A 124 1.08 12.97 16.46
C GLU A 124 0.67 13.34 17.88
#